data_AF-A0A7J9HIR0-F1
#
_entry.id   AF-A0A7J9HIR0-F1
#
_cell.length_a   1.000
_cell.length_b   1.000
_cell.length_c   1.000
_cell.angle_alpha   90.00
_cell.angle_beta   90.00
_cell.angle_gamma   90.00
#
_symmetry.space_group_name_H-M   'P 1'
#
loop_
_entity.id
_entity.type
_entity.pdbx_description
1 polymer ?
#
loop_
_entity_poly.entity_id
_entity_poly.type
_entity_poly.pdbx_seq_one_letter_code
_entity_poly.pdbx_strand_id
1 'polypeptide(L)' 'MSSLNNSAPEQLCYIPCNLCNIILAVNVPCTCLFETVTVRCGQCTNLCSINMAASFQSRAGKEIQ' A
#
# COMPACT_ATOMS: atom_id res chain seq x y z
N MET A 1 -2.06 14.89 -28.17
CA MET A 1 -2.64 14.57 -26.85
C MET A 1 -2.37 13.11 -26.59
N SER A 2 -1.26 12.80 -25.92
CA SER A 2 -1.02 11.47 -25.38
C SER A 2 -0.34 11.74 -24.06
N SER A 3 -1.16 12.00 -23.04
CA SER A 3 -0.71 11.89 -21.66
C SER A 3 -0.20 10.47 -21.53
N LEU A 4 1.13 10.29 -21.55
CA LEU A 4 1.73 9.11 -20.97
C LEU A 4 1.32 9.19 -19.51
N ASN A 5 0.17 8.57 -19.20
CA ASN A 5 -0.19 8.28 -17.83
C ASN A 5 0.86 7.27 -17.39
N ASN A 6 1.98 7.77 -16.88
CA ASN A 6 2.94 7.00 -16.10
C ASN A 6 2.28 6.63 -14.76
N SER A 7 1.06 6.10 -14.82
CA SER A 7 0.41 5.43 -13.72
C SER A 7 1.17 4.13 -13.55
N ALA A 8 2.32 4.23 -12.88
CA ALA A 8 2.98 3.08 -12.29
C ALA A 8 1.87 2.22 -11.66
N PRO A 9 1.92 0.88 -11.83
CA PRO A 9 0.84 0.02 -11.37
C PRO A 9 0.49 0.39 -9.91
N GLU A 10 -0.73 0.88 -9.70
CA GLU A 10 -1.21 1.18 -8.36
C GLU A 10 -1.72 -0.12 -7.78
N GLN A 11 -1.21 -0.49 -6.61
CA GLN A 11 -1.58 -1.73 -5.94
C GLN A 11 -2.31 -1.41 -4.66
N LEU A 12 -3.48 -2.01 -4.49
CA LEU A 12 -4.28 -1.84 -3.30
C LEU A 12 -3.70 -2.71 -2.18
N CYS A 13 -3.28 -2.07 -1.09
CA CYS A 13 -2.76 -2.74 0.09
C CYS A 13 -3.75 -2.61 1.25
N TYR A 14 -4.00 -3.73 1.93
CA TYR A 14 -4.84 -3.78 3.12
C TYR A 14 -3.94 -3.92 4.34
N ILE A 15 -3.84 -2.86 5.15
CA ILE A 15 -2.98 -2.87 6.34
C ILE A 15 -3.82 -2.59 7.58
N PRO A 16 -3.66 -3.38 8.66
CA PRO A 16 -4.31 -3.10 9.92
C PRO A 16 -3.71 -1.85 10.58
N CYS A 17 -4.57 -0.99 11.11
CA CYS A 17 -4.16 0.15 11.93
C CYS A 17 -3.75 -0.34 13.33
N ASN A 18 -2.52 -0.05 13.76
CA ASN A 18 -1.99 -0.53 15.06
C ASN A 18 -2.68 0.10 16.29
N LEU A 19 -3.53 1.11 16.09
CA LEU A 19 -4.20 1.87 17.16
C LEU A 19 -5.64 1.40 17.39
N CYS A 20 -6.43 1.29 16.33
CA CYS A 20 -7.85 0.92 16.39
C CYS A 20 -8.17 -0.43 15.75
N ASN A 21 -7.13 -1.15 15.28
CA ASN A 21 -7.19 -2.48 14.70
C ASN A 21 -8.14 -2.64 13.49
N ILE A 22 -8.51 -1.53 12.85
CA ILE A 22 -9.31 -1.56 11.62
C ILE A 22 -8.41 -1.85 10.41
N ILE A 23 -8.99 -2.38 9.34
CA ILE A 23 -8.30 -2.53 8.07
C ILE A 23 -8.38 -1.22 7.26
N LEU A 24 -7.23 -0.71 6.85
CA LEU A 24 -7.10 0.43 5.94
C LEU A 24 -6.81 -0.08 4.54
N ALA A 25 -7.59 0.38 3.56
CA ALA A 25 -7.33 0.17 2.15
C ALA A 25 -6.56 1.38 1.59
N VAL A 26 -5.35 1.16 1.10
CA VAL A 26 -4.47 2.23 0.61
C VAL A 26 -3.95 1.89 -0.78
N ASN A 27 -4.10 2.84 -1.71
CA ASN A 27 -3.48 2.75 -3.03
C ASN A 27 -2.01 3.10 -2.92
N VAL A 28 -1.16 2.18 -3.36
CA VAL A 28 0.29 2.35 -3.32
C VAL A 28 0.83 2.28 -4.74
N PRO A 29 1.53 3.31 -5.24
CA PRO A 29 2.25 3.16 -6.50
C PRO A 29 3.37 2.12 -6.32
N CYS A 30 3.57 1.25 -7.30
CA CYS A 30 4.59 0.19 -7.22
C CYS A 30 6.01 0.69 -6.90
N THR A 31 6.31 1.96 -7.19
CA THR A 31 7.60 2.61 -6.85
C THR A 31 7.84 2.78 -5.36
N CYS A 32 6.78 2.85 -4.54
CA CYS A 32 6.85 3.08 -3.09
C CYS A 32 6.70 1.79 -2.27
N LEU A 33 6.63 0.63 -2.91
CA LEU A 33 6.45 -0.68 -2.24
C LEU A 33 7.58 -1.04 -1.27
N PHE A 34 8.75 -0.43 -1.43
CA PHE A 34 9.90 -0.64 -0.56
C PHE A 34 10.15 0.52 0.42
N GLU A 35 9.27 1.52 0.43
CA GLU A 35 9.36 2.68 1.31
C GLU A 35 8.42 2.54 2.51
N THR A 36 8.73 3.29 3.57
CA THR A 36 7.79 3.47 4.68
C THR A 36 6.88 4.63 4.34
N VAL A 37 5.58 4.37 4.20
CA VAL A 37 4.60 5.43 3.99
C VAL A 37 3.88 5.75 5.28
N THR A 38 3.37 6.97 5.38
CA THR A 38 2.51 7.36 6.49
C THR A 38 1.10 7.58 5.99
N VAL A 39 0.15 6.81 6.51
CA VAL A 39 -1.25 6.89 6.11
C VAL A 39 -2.08 7.37 7.27
N ARG A 40 -3.05 8.26 7.01
CA ARG A 40 -3.99 8.69 8.03
C ARG A 40 -5.12 7.69 8.13
N CYS A 41 -5.35 7.15 9.32
CA CYS A 41 -6.48 6.28 9.57
C CYS A 41 -7.80 7.08 9.53
N GLY A 42 -8.80 6.61 8.79
CA GLY A 42 -10.10 7.29 8.70
C GLY A 42 -10.93 7.24 10.00
N GLN A 43 -10.65 6.31 10.91
CA GLN A 43 -11.40 6.17 12.17
C GLN A 43 -10.70 6.86 13.34
N CYS A 44 -9.47 6.48 13.65
CA CYS A 44 -8.76 7.09 14.77
C CYS A 44 -8.11 8.43 14.41
N THR A 45 -8.15 8.87 13.14
CA THR A 45 -7.54 10.11 12.60
C THR A 45 -6.03 10.25 12.78
N ASN A 46 -5.39 9.25 13.39
CA ASN A 46 -3.96 9.20 13.64
C ASN A 46 -3.17 8.80 12.40
N LEU A 47 -1.92 9.24 12.35
CA LEU A 47 -0.95 8.85 11.33
C LEU A 47 -0.34 7.51 11.71
N CYS A 48 -0.46 6.53 10.82
CA CYS A 48 0.14 5.22 10.96
C CYS A 48 1.30 5.10 9.97
N SER A 49 2.49 4.83 10.48
CA SER A 49 3.66 4.52 9.66
C SER A 49 3.64 3.03 9.30
N ILE A 50 3.59 2.74 8.01
CA ILE A 50 3.48 1.39 7.48
C ILE A 50 4.72 1.13 6.64
N ASN A 51 5.46 0.10 7.01
CA ASN A 51 6.53 -0.43 6.18
C ASN A 51 5.90 -1.28 5.07
N MET A 52 5.88 -0.77 3.85
CA MET A 52 5.30 -1.50 2.72
C MET A 52 6.18 -2.66 2.29
N ALA A 53 7.50 -2.62 2.48
CA ALA A 53 8.38 -3.75 2.18
C ALA A 53 8.04 -4.98 3.02
N ALA A 54 7.64 -4.78 4.28
CA ALA A 54 7.21 -5.85 5.18
C ALA A 54 5.76 -6.29 4.92
N SER A 55 4.91 -5.37 4.44
CA SER A 55 3.48 -5.64 4.17
C SER A 55 3.27 -6.28 2.81
N PHE A 56 4.17 -6.00 1.86
CA PHE A 56 4.18 -6.55 0.53
C PHE A 56 4.80 -7.94 0.58
N GLN A 57 4.02 -8.90 1.06
CA GLN A 57 4.37 -10.31 0.90
C GLN A 57 4.32 -10.60 -0.60
N SER A 58 5.49 -10.59 -1.24
CA SER A 58 5.65 -10.87 -2.66
C SER A 58 4.76 -12.05 -3.07
N ARG A 59 3.75 -11.79 -3.89
CA ARG A 59 3.20 -12.80 -4.80
C ARG A 59 4.22 -13.08 -5.92
N ALA A 60 5.52 -13.14 -5.60
CA ALA A 60 6.53 -13.75 -6.46
C ALA A 60 6.46 -15.26 -6.19
N GLY A 61 5.47 -15.93 -6.77
CA GLY A 61 5.28 -17.38 -6.54
C GLY A 61 3.99 -18.01 -7.06
N LYS A 62 3.19 -17.32 -7.88
CA LYS A 62 2.03 -17.94 -8.56
C LYS A 62 1.90 -17.44 -10.01
N GLU A 63 2.98 -17.54 -10.78
CA GLU A 63 2.90 -17.77 -12.23
C GLU A 63 3.40 -19.20 -12.49
N ILE A 64 2.52 -20.17 -12.25
CA ILE A 64 2.61 -21.48 -12.89
C ILE A 64 1.22 -21.69 -13.46
N GLN A 65 1.04 -21.33 -14.73
CA GLN A 65 0.29 -22.14 -15.70
C GLN A 65 0.63 -21.73 -17.12
#